data_AF-A0A1I8H8C3-F1
#
_entry.id   AF-A0A1I8H8C3-F1
#
_cell.length_a   1.000
_cell.length_b   1.000
_cell.length_c   1.000
_cell.angle_alpha   90.00
_cell.angle_beta   90.00
_cell.angle_gamma   90.00
#
_symmetry.space_group_name_H-M   'P 1'
#
loop_
_entity.id
_entity.type
_entity.pdbx_description
1 polymer ?
#
loop_
_entity_poly.entity_id
_entity_poly.type
_entity_poly.pdbx_seq_one_letter_code
_entity_poly.pdbx_strand_id
1 'polypeptide(L)'
;MLINFTLNFKILLPGKPPLEEYLAEFCKEATELMSNFATIEGVNIKLRNLNFICDAPARSFITKTLGHNSHFGCFYCKSPAKTVDRRIVYPTTAGESRTTEDYRAGCESNQRAGSGPLMQLPGLEFPKCIPPDYMHLVCLGTVRKLFHFLFSTDDGRHCKLRPGEITALSDEIE
;
A
#
# COMPACT_ATOMS: atom_id res chain seq x y z
N MET A 1 -24.98 1.03 -15.11
CA MET A 1 -24.06 -0.06 -14.73
C MET A 1 -22.97 0.52 -13.85
N LEU A 2 -22.71 -0.07 -12.68
CA LEU A 2 -21.67 0.40 -11.75
C LEU A 2 -20.39 -0.38 -12.05
N ILE A 3 -19.31 0.31 -12.40
CA ILE A 3 -18.02 -0.32 -12.72
C ILE A 3 -17.00 0.19 -11.70
N ASN A 4 -16.37 -0.73 -10.97
CA ASN A 4 -15.20 -0.46 -10.16
C ASN A 4 -13.97 -0.70 -11.04
N PHE A 5 -13.18 0.34 -11.29
CA PHE A 5 -11.93 0.20 -12.06
C PHE A 5 -10.75 -0.05 -11.11
N THR A 6 -9.93 -1.04 -11.45
CA THR A 6 -8.72 -1.41 -10.72
C THR A 6 -7.53 -1.21 -11.65
N LEU A 7 -6.59 -0.33 -11.28
CA LEU A 7 -5.38 -0.08 -12.06
C LEU A 7 -4.20 -0.82 -11.42
N ASN A 8 -3.51 -1.64 -12.23
CA ASN A 8 -2.24 -2.27 -11.88
C ASN A 8 -1.09 -1.41 -12.42
N PHE A 9 -0.35 -0.76 -11.53
CA PHE A 9 0.82 0.04 -11.90
C PHE A 9 2.08 -0.83 -11.96
N LYS A 10 2.70 -0.95 -13.14
CA LYS A 10 4.04 -1.54 -13.32
C LYS A 10 5.06 -0.41 -13.47
N ILE A 11 6.07 -0.41 -12.59
CA ILE A 11 7.10 0.64 -12.46
C ILE A 11 7.85 0.87 -13.79
N LEU A 12 8.09 2.14 -14.13
CA LEU A 12 8.47 2.64 -15.46
C LEU A 12 9.94 2.33 -15.84
N LEU A 13 10.13 1.86 -17.07
CA LEU A 13 11.40 1.68 -17.80
C LEU A 13 11.80 2.99 -18.55
N PRO A 14 13.07 3.18 -18.97
CA PRO A 14 13.51 4.39 -19.68
C PRO A 14 12.75 4.61 -20.99
N GLY A 15 12.24 5.83 -21.20
CA GLY A 15 11.51 6.25 -22.42
C GLY A 15 10.04 6.64 -22.23
N LYS A 16 9.51 6.64 -21.00
CA LYS A 16 8.13 7.08 -20.70
C LYS A 16 8.08 8.51 -20.15
N PRO A 17 6.94 9.21 -20.32
CA PRO A 17 6.76 10.58 -19.82
C PRO A 17 7.02 10.67 -18.32
N PRO A 18 7.46 11.84 -17.82
CA PRO A 18 7.61 12.10 -16.39
C PRO A 18 6.37 11.67 -15.62
N LEU A 19 6.55 11.03 -14.47
CA LEU A 19 5.44 10.48 -13.67
C LEU A 19 4.37 11.55 -13.40
N GLU A 20 4.78 12.79 -13.11
CA GLU A 20 3.86 13.87 -12.80
C GLU A 20 2.96 14.24 -13.98
N GLU A 21 3.53 14.30 -15.19
CA GLU A 21 2.78 14.58 -16.41
C GLU A 21 1.79 13.45 -16.70
N TYR A 22 2.26 12.19 -16.61
CA TYR A 22 1.41 11.02 -16.78
C TYR A 22 0.25 11.00 -15.77
N LEU A 23 0.54 11.23 -14.48
CA LEU A 23 -0.49 11.24 -13.45
C LEU A 23 -1.43 12.44 -13.60
N ALA A 24 -0.96 13.60 -14.07
CA ALA A 24 -1.81 14.76 -14.32
C ALA A 24 -2.82 14.50 -15.45
N GLU A 25 -2.37 13.92 -16.55
CA GLU A 25 -3.25 13.50 -17.66
C GLU A 25 -4.28 12.48 -17.18
N PHE A 26 -3.82 11.44 -16.47
CA PHE A 26 -4.70 10.45 -15.85
C PHE A 26 -5.73 11.08 -14.90
N CYS A 27 -5.30 12.01 -14.04
CA CYS A 27 -6.19 12.67 -13.08
C CYS A 27 -7.24 13.53 -13.77
N LYS A 28 -6.89 14.17 -14.89
CA LYS A 28 -7.83 14.93 -15.72
C LYS A 28 -8.93 14.01 -16.27
N GLU A 29 -8.54 12.92 -16.94
CA GLU A 29 -9.49 11.94 -17.49
C GLU A 29 -10.37 11.31 -16.39
N ALA A 30 -9.75 10.91 -15.28
CA ALA A 30 -10.47 10.34 -14.15
C ALA A 30 -11.50 11.34 -13.57
N THR A 31 -11.14 12.62 -13.45
CA THR A 31 -12.05 13.66 -12.96
C THR A 31 -13.25 13.82 -13.90
N GLU A 32 -13.02 13.83 -15.21
CA GLU A 32 -14.09 13.92 -16.21
C GLU A 32 -15.06 12.72 -16.10
N LEU A 33 -14.52 11.50 -15.99
CA LEU A 33 -15.32 10.27 -15.87
C LEU A 33 -16.05 10.11 -14.54
N MET A 34 -15.51 10.70 -13.45
CA MET A 34 -16.15 10.71 -12.14
C MET A 34 -17.25 11.77 -12.02
N SER A 35 -17.08 12.91 -12.72
CA SER A 35 -18.04 14.01 -12.69
C SER A 35 -19.22 13.75 -13.63
N ASN A 36 -18.93 13.27 -14.84
CA ASN A 36 -19.89 13.13 -15.94
C ASN A 36 -20.28 11.67 -16.21
N PHE A 37 -21.31 11.48 -17.04
CA PHE A 37 -21.60 10.18 -17.63
C PHE A 37 -20.85 10.03 -18.95
N ALA A 38 -20.24 8.87 -19.17
CA ALA A 38 -19.73 8.45 -20.46
C ALA A 38 -20.78 7.58 -21.16
N THR A 39 -21.11 7.90 -22.42
CA THR A 39 -22.01 7.08 -23.24
C THR A 39 -21.19 6.09 -24.06
N ILE A 40 -21.36 4.79 -23.82
CA ILE A 40 -20.71 3.72 -24.57
C ILE A 40 -21.81 2.84 -25.15
N GLU A 41 -21.86 2.71 -26.49
CA GLU A 41 -22.89 1.91 -27.18
C GLU A 41 -24.34 2.27 -26.79
N GLY A 42 -24.60 3.56 -26.54
CA GLY A 42 -25.91 4.06 -26.09
C GLY A 42 -26.20 3.88 -24.60
N VAL A 43 -25.28 3.27 -23.83
CA VAL A 43 -25.39 3.08 -22.39
C VAL A 43 -24.63 4.16 -21.64
N ASN A 44 -25.31 4.85 -20.72
CA ASN A 44 -24.68 5.83 -19.83
C ASN A 44 -24.02 5.14 -18.63
N ILE A 45 -22.71 5.35 -18.50
CA ILE A 45 -21.85 4.79 -17.46
C ILE A 45 -21.24 5.95 -16.68
N LYS A 46 -21.18 5.83 -15.35
CA LYS A 46 -20.53 6.82 -14.48
C LYS A 46 -19.53 6.10 -13.58
N LEU A 47 -18.30 6.61 -13.54
CA LEU A 47 -17.29 6.10 -12.63
C LEU A 47 -17.64 6.58 -11.21
N ARG A 48 -17.90 5.65 -10.30
CA ARG A 48 -18.21 5.99 -8.90
C ARG A 48 -16.98 5.92 -8.00
N ASN A 49 -16.25 4.81 -8.09
CA ASN A 49 -15.11 4.53 -7.22
C ASN A 49 -13.91 4.13 -8.07
N LEU A 50 -12.73 4.56 -7.62
CA LEU A 50 -11.46 4.26 -8.24
C LEU A 50 -10.49 3.77 -7.17
N ASN A 51 -9.94 2.56 -7.36
CA ASN A 51 -8.99 1.96 -6.43
C ASN A 51 -7.67 1.64 -7.14
N PHE A 52 -6.57 1.75 -6.40
CA PHE A 52 -5.22 1.48 -6.88
C PHE A 52 -4.68 0.25 -6.18
N ILE A 53 -4.34 -0.78 -6.96
CA ILE A 53 -3.66 -1.96 -6.43
C ILE A 53 -2.20 -1.86 -6.86
N CYS A 54 -1.33 -1.70 -5.88
CA CYS A 54 0.09 -1.56 -6.11
C CYS A 54 0.89 -2.01 -4.89
N ASP A 55 2.13 -2.43 -5.14
CA ASP A 55 3.06 -2.79 -4.07
C ASP A 55 3.50 -1.54 -3.28
N ALA A 56 4.14 -1.75 -2.13
CA ALA A 56 4.51 -0.63 -1.25
C ALA A 56 5.46 0.39 -1.91
N PRO A 57 6.48 0.00 -2.71
CA PRO A 57 7.28 0.92 -3.50
C PRO A 57 6.47 1.74 -4.51
N ALA A 58 5.68 1.10 -5.37
CA ALA A 58 4.89 1.81 -6.38
C ALA A 58 3.86 2.74 -5.74
N ARG A 59 3.21 2.31 -4.64
CA ARG A 59 2.33 3.17 -3.84
C ARG A 59 3.06 4.44 -3.42
N SER A 60 4.20 4.32 -2.75
CA SER A 60 4.96 5.48 -2.27
C SER A 60 5.42 6.41 -3.39
N PHE A 61 5.66 5.85 -4.58
CA PHE A 61 6.04 6.59 -5.77
C PHE A 61 4.88 7.41 -6.34
N ILE A 62 3.71 6.80 -6.57
CA ILE A 62 2.55 7.50 -7.15
C ILE A 62 1.91 8.50 -6.17
N THR A 63 1.97 8.24 -4.86
CA THR A 63 1.40 9.13 -3.83
C THR A 63 2.39 10.17 -3.32
N LYS A 64 3.66 10.10 -3.72
CA LYS A 64 4.77 10.88 -3.15
C LYS A 64 4.86 10.79 -1.62
N THR A 65 4.59 9.62 -1.06
CA THR A 65 4.80 9.37 0.39
C THR A 65 6.16 8.76 0.67
N LEU A 66 6.54 8.69 1.93
CA LEU A 66 7.66 7.90 2.38
C LEU A 66 7.42 6.41 2.10
N GLY A 67 8.49 5.69 1.82
CA GLY A 67 8.44 4.24 1.58
C GLY A 67 8.28 3.45 2.87
N HIS A 68 7.99 2.15 2.74
CA HIS A 68 7.82 1.24 3.87
C HIS A 68 9.03 1.14 4.81
N ASN A 69 10.23 1.52 4.34
CA ASN A 69 11.48 1.53 5.11
C ASN A 69 11.78 2.85 5.83
N SER A 70 10.80 3.72 6.06
CA SER A 70 10.98 4.93 6.87
C SER A 70 10.35 4.80 8.24
N HIS A 71 10.75 5.66 9.19
CA HIS A 71 10.17 5.69 10.54
C HIS A 71 8.68 6.07 10.55
N PHE A 72 8.22 6.83 9.56
CA PHE A 72 6.82 7.25 9.43
C PHE A 72 6.22 6.73 8.12
N GLY A 73 6.62 5.54 7.66
CA GLY A 73 6.32 5.05 6.31
C GLY A 73 5.00 4.30 6.16
N CYS A 74 4.29 4.03 7.26
CA CYS A 74 2.95 3.43 7.18
C CYS A 74 2.05 4.37 6.37
N PHE A 75 1.19 3.82 5.53
CA PHE A 75 0.22 4.60 4.75
C PHE A 75 -1.12 4.74 5.48
N TYR A 76 -1.45 3.77 6.34
CA TYR A 76 -2.78 3.65 6.94
C TYR A 76 -2.89 4.29 8.33
N CYS A 77 -1.83 4.25 9.14
CA CYS A 77 -1.85 4.73 10.52
C CYS A 77 -0.59 5.51 10.91
N LYS A 78 -0.73 6.41 11.88
CA LYS A 78 0.31 7.34 12.35
C LYS A 78 1.37 6.70 13.25
N SER A 79 1.38 5.37 13.38
CA SER A 79 2.34 4.64 14.21
C SER A 79 3.80 4.85 13.75
N PRO A 80 4.70 5.33 14.64
CA PRO A 80 6.11 5.40 14.34
C PRO A 80 6.75 4.00 14.37
N ALA A 81 7.59 3.71 13.40
CA ALA A 81 8.46 2.55 13.41
C ALA A 81 9.74 2.81 14.22
N LYS A 82 10.34 1.74 14.73
CA LYS A 82 11.61 1.75 15.46
C LYS A 82 12.67 1.03 14.64
N THR A 83 13.93 1.39 14.85
CA THR A 83 15.06 0.65 14.29
C THR A 83 15.47 -0.44 15.27
N VAL A 84 15.38 -1.69 14.84
CA VAL A 84 15.83 -2.88 15.58
C VAL A 84 16.76 -3.66 14.67
N ASP A 85 17.98 -3.95 15.12
CA ASP A 85 18.99 -4.67 14.33
C ASP A 85 19.19 -4.14 12.91
N ARG A 86 19.28 -2.81 12.78
CA ARG A 86 19.40 -2.08 11.50
C ARG A 86 18.22 -2.26 10.54
N ARG A 87 17.07 -2.72 11.05
CA ARG A 87 15.81 -2.88 10.30
C ARG A 87 14.74 -1.97 10.88
N ILE A 88 13.88 -1.43 10.02
CA ILE A 88 12.70 -0.68 10.43
C ILE A 88 11.58 -1.66 10.79
N VAL A 89 11.06 -1.54 12.00
CA VAL A 89 10.03 -2.42 12.56
C VAL A 89 8.86 -1.58 13.04
N TYR A 90 7.67 -1.91 12.55
CA TYR A 90 6.42 -1.28 12.98
C TYR A 90 5.82 -2.04 14.18
N PRO A 91 5.05 -1.35 15.04
CA PRO A 91 4.27 -2.01 16.08
C PRO A 91 3.27 -3.02 15.48
N THR A 92 2.97 -4.07 16.24
CA THR A 92 1.94 -5.06 15.88
C THR A 92 0.53 -4.50 16.00
N THR A 93 0.33 -3.49 16.85
CA THR A 93 -0.93 -2.77 17.01
C THR A 93 -1.00 -1.57 16.07
N ALA A 94 -2.15 -1.41 15.41
CA ALA A 94 -2.43 -0.21 14.65
C ALA A 94 -2.58 0.99 15.61
N GLY A 95 -1.92 2.10 15.26
CA GLY A 95 -2.14 3.38 15.92
C GLY A 95 -3.33 4.12 15.32
N GLU A 96 -3.39 5.42 15.55
CA GLU A 96 -4.41 6.30 14.97
C GLU A 96 -4.41 6.21 13.44
N SER A 97 -5.59 5.96 12.86
CA SER A 97 -5.78 5.92 11.41
C SER A 97 -5.56 7.29 10.79
N ARG A 98 -4.95 7.32 9.61
CA ARG A 98 -4.90 8.53 8.79
C ARG A 98 -6.23 8.77 8.11
N THR A 99 -6.59 10.05 8.01
CA THR A 99 -7.84 10.47 7.37
C THR A 99 -7.60 11.06 5.99
N THR A 100 -8.65 11.16 5.19
CA THR A 100 -8.57 11.80 3.88
C THR A 100 -8.29 13.29 4.03
N GLU A 101 -8.85 13.90 5.08
CA GLU A 101 -8.70 15.30 5.43
C GLU A 101 -7.23 15.61 5.76
N ASP A 102 -6.58 14.78 6.58
CA ASP A 102 -5.16 14.95 6.92
C ASP A 102 -4.27 14.89 5.66
N TYR A 103 -4.54 13.91 4.79
CA TYR A 103 -3.81 13.76 3.53
C TYR A 103 -4.01 14.95 2.58
N ARG A 104 -5.23 15.50 2.51
CA ARG A 104 -5.53 16.66 1.66
C ARG A 104 -4.96 17.95 2.21
N ALA A 105 -4.90 18.10 3.53
CA ALA A 105 -4.24 19.23 4.18
C ALA A 105 -2.73 19.26 3.93
N GLY A 106 -2.13 18.12 3.52
CA GLY A 106 -0.70 18.06 3.21
C GLY A 106 0.19 18.05 4.45
N CYS A 107 -0.38 17.77 5.62
CA CYS A 107 0.30 17.83 6.93
C CYS A 107 0.72 16.46 7.47
N GLU A 108 0.56 15.39 6.68
CA GLU A 108 0.89 14.06 7.14
C GLU A 108 2.40 13.82 7.21
N SER A 109 2.83 13.23 8.32
CA SER A 109 4.23 12.89 8.61
C SER A 109 4.91 12.02 7.54
N ASN A 110 4.12 11.35 6.72
CA ASN A 110 4.60 10.48 5.66
C ASN A 110 4.56 11.11 4.27
N GLN A 111 4.09 12.35 4.11
CA GLN A 111 4.08 13.05 2.83
C GLN A 111 5.45 13.68 2.56
N ARG A 112 5.93 13.56 1.32
CA ARG A 112 7.09 14.34 0.85
C ARG A 112 6.62 15.72 0.42
N ALA A 113 7.56 16.68 0.36
CA ALA A 113 7.26 18.01 -0.15
C ALA A 113 6.71 17.95 -1.58
N GLY A 114 5.67 18.75 -1.85
CA GLY A 114 4.95 18.75 -3.12
C GLY A 114 4.01 17.56 -3.26
N SER A 115 2.77 17.72 -2.80
CA SER A 115 1.71 16.71 -2.97
C SER A 115 1.51 16.41 -4.46
N GLY A 116 1.47 15.12 -4.83
CA GLY A 116 1.30 14.69 -6.21
C GLY A 116 -0.13 14.92 -6.73
N PRO A 117 -0.33 15.04 -8.05
CA PRO A 117 -1.66 15.29 -8.63
C PRO A 117 -2.70 14.24 -8.19
N LEU A 118 -2.27 13.00 -8.00
CA LEU A 118 -3.14 11.90 -7.55
C LEU A 118 -3.76 12.13 -6.16
N MET A 119 -3.00 12.72 -5.23
CA MET A 119 -3.48 13.01 -3.86
C MET A 119 -4.53 14.13 -3.83
N GLN A 120 -4.61 14.93 -4.90
CA GLN A 120 -5.56 16.03 -5.04
C GLN A 120 -6.81 15.65 -5.85
N LEU A 121 -6.86 14.44 -6.42
CA LEU A 121 -7.96 13.99 -7.26
C LEU A 121 -9.28 13.96 -6.47
N PRO A 122 -10.32 14.72 -6.88
CA PRO A 122 -11.59 14.73 -6.17
C PRO A 122 -12.28 13.37 -6.24
N GLY A 123 -12.95 13.00 -5.15
CA GLY A 123 -13.67 11.73 -5.02
C GLY A 123 -12.80 10.52 -4.63
N LEU A 124 -11.48 10.68 -4.51
CA LEU A 124 -10.63 9.67 -3.89
C LEU A 124 -10.51 9.92 -2.38
N GLU A 125 -10.66 8.83 -1.62
CA GLU A 125 -10.51 8.79 -0.17
C GLU A 125 -9.20 8.09 0.20
N PHE A 126 -8.14 8.84 0.47
CA PHE A 126 -6.88 8.27 1.00
C PHE A 126 -6.99 8.07 2.52
N PRO A 127 -6.45 6.98 3.09
CA PRO A 127 -5.73 5.89 2.43
C PRO A 127 -6.61 4.78 1.84
N LYS A 128 -7.94 4.83 1.99
CA LYS A 128 -8.87 3.74 1.65
C LYS A 128 -8.86 3.30 0.19
N CYS A 129 -8.64 4.23 -0.75
CA CYS A 129 -8.60 3.94 -2.19
C CYS A 129 -7.36 3.13 -2.62
N ILE A 130 -6.38 2.91 -1.73
CA ILE A 130 -5.22 2.05 -1.99
C ILE A 130 -5.22 0.89 -0.99
N PRO A 131 -5.97 -0.19 -1.24
CA PRO A 131 -5.95 -1.36 -0.38
C PRO A 131 -4.56 -2.02 -0.36
N PRO A 132 -4.18 -2.66 0.75
CA PRO A 132 -2.94 -3.42 0.85
C PRO A 132 -2.94 -4.60 -0.14
N ASP A 133 -1.87 -4.73 -0.92
CA ASP A 133 -1.72 -5.82 -1.88
C ASP A 133 -1.38 -7.14 -1.17
N TYR A 134 -2.35 -8.05 -1.12
CA TYR A 134 -2.23 -9.37 -0.51
C TYR A 134 -1.07 -10.20 -1.07
N MET A 135 -0.83 -10.15 -2.39
CA MET A 135 0.20 -10.98 -3.03
C MET A 135 1.58 -10.59 -2.53
N HIS A 136 1.88 -9.29 -2.50
CA HIS A 136 3.20 -8.80 -2.08
C HIS A 136 3.37 -8.79 -0.56
N LEU A 137 2.31 -8.51 0.20
CA LEU A 137 2.40 -8.44 1.66
C LEU A 137 2.37 -9.83 2.31
N VAL A 138 1.41 -10.68 1.93
CA VAL A 138 1.19 -11.97 2.60
C VAL A 138 1.96 -13.08 1.89
N CYS A 139 1.67 -13.35 0.62
CA CYS A 139 2.23 -14.50 -0.09
C CYS A 139 3.76 -14.36 -0.27
N LEU A 140 4.21 -13.24 -0.86
CA LEU A 140 5.63 -13.02 -1.13
C LEU A 140 6.38 -12.46 0.09
N GLY A 141 5.70 -11.66 0.91
CA GLY A 141 6.29 -11.01 2.08
C GLY A 141 6.40 -11.94 3.28
N THR A 142 5.26 -12.31 3.86
CA THR A 142 5.21 -13.09 5.11
C THR A 142 5.46 -14.58 4.90
N VAL A 143 4.74 -15.22 3.97
CA VAL A 143 4.82 -16.68 3.77
C VAL A 143 6.22 -17.07 3.32
N ARG A 144 6.84 -16.33 2.40
CA ARG A 144 8.24 -16.57 1.98
C ARG A 144 9.22 -16.52 3.16
N LYS A 145 9.08 -15.54 4.06
CA LYS A 145 9.93 -15.42 5.26
C LYS A 145 9.72 -16.58 6.22
N LEU A 146 8.47 -16.98 6.44
CA LEU A 146 8.14 -18.11 7.29
C LEU A 146 8.74 -19.41 6.73
N PHE A 147 8.62 -19.65 5.42
CA PHE A 147 9.21 -20.82 4.78
C PHE A 147 10.74 -20.83 4.86
N HIS A 148 11.38 -19.67 4.68
CA HIS A 148 12.82 -19.57 4.87
C HIS A 148 13.23 -19.89 6.32
N PHE A 149 12.51 -19.33 7.29
CA PHE A 149 12.73 -19.59 8.71
C PHE A 149 12.52 -21.08 9.09
N LEU A 150 11.47 -21.72 8.58
CA LEU A 150 11.12 -23.10 8.92
C LEU A 150 11.96 -24.15 8.18
N PHE A 151 12.34 -23.91 6.93
CA PHE A 151 12.88 -24.95 6.04
C PHE A 151 14.28 -24.68 5.49
N SER A 152 14.86 -23.49 5.65
CA SER A 152 16.22 -23.25 5.14
C SER A 152 17.28 -23.90 6.04
N THR A 153 18.15 -24.70 5.42
CA THR A 153 19.11 -25.60 6.06
C THR A 153 20.29 -24.90 6.72
N ASP A 154 20.55 -23.65 6.35
CA ASP A 154 21.76 -22.93 6.75
C ASP A 154 21.58 -22.23 8.12
N ASP A 155 20.34 -21.86 8.48
CA ASP A 155 19.97 -21.25 9.78
C ASP A 155 18.89 -22.03 10.58
N GLY A 156 18.17 -22.96 9.94
CA GLY A 156 17.03 -23.69 10.52
C GLY A 156 17.37 -24.72 11.61
N ARG A 157 18.66 -24.96 11.90
CA ARG A 157 19.07 -25.77 13.07
C ARG A 157 18.78 -25.08 14.40
N HIS A 158 18.71 -23.74 14.42
CA HIS A 158 18.37 -22.98 15.63
C HIS A 158 16.86 -22.90 15.90
N CYS A 159 16.03 -23.26 14.93
CA CYS A 159 14.57 -23.14 15.01
C CYS A 159 13.88 -24.49 15.33
N LYS A 160 14.64 -25.59 15.43
CA LYS A 160 14.11 -26.88 15.84
C LYS A 160 13.83 -26.85 17.33
N LEU A 161 12.58 -26.54 17.68
CA LEU A 161 12.09 -26.61 19.04
C LEU A 161 12.36 -28.00 19.61
N ARG A 162 12.85 -28.04 20.84
CA ARG A 162 13.00 -29.29 21.57
C ARG A 162 11.61 -29.86 21.84
N PRO A 163 11.44 -31.19 21.94
CA PRO A 163 10.14 -31.79 22.19
C PRO A 163 9.36 -31.16 23.34
N GLY A 164 10.02 -30.78 24.44
CA GLY A 164 9.38 -30.10 25.57
C GLY A 164 8.89 -28.68 25.28
N GLU A 165 9.56 -27.94 24.40
CA GLU A 165 9.13 -26.59 23.98
C GLU A 165 7.92 -26.68 23.04
N ILE A 166 7.81 -27.76 22.26
CA ILE A 166 6.65 -28.04 21.40
C ILE A 166 5.41 -28.37 22.25
N THR A 167 5.57 -29.18 23.30
CA THR A 167 4.48 -29.51 24.23
C THR A 167 3.98 -28.26 24.95
N ALA A 168 4.88 -27.44 25.51
CA ALA A 168 4.51 -26.19 26.19
C ALA A 168 3.77 -25.21 25.26
N LEU A 169 4.20 -25.09 24.00
CA LEU A 169 3.49 -24.25 23.01
C LEU A 169 2.12 -24.82 22.63
N SER A 170 1.97 -26.14 22.61
CA SER A 170 0.69 -26.79 22.30
C SER A 170 -0.31 -26.57 23.44
N ASP A 171 0.15 -26.61 24.68
CA ASP A 171 -0.66 -26.37 25.88
C ASP A 171 -1.09 -24.89 26.01
N GLU A 172 -0.34 -23.94 25.43
CA GLU A 172 -0.71 -22.50 25.41
C GLU A 172 -1.67 -22.11 24.27
N ILE A 173 -1.83 -22.95 23.25
CA ILE A 173 -2.69 -22.68 22.09
C ILE A 173 -4.13 -23.21 22.29
N GLU A 174 -4.34 -24.12 23.26
CA GLU A 174 -5.68 -24.51 23.75
C GLU A 174 -6.28 -23.49 24.73
#